data_AF-A0A945ZEZ3-F1
#
_entry.id   AF-A0A945ZEZ3-F1
#
_cell.length_a   1.000
_cell.length_b   1.000
_cell.length_c   1.000
_cell.angle_alpha   90.00
_cell.angle_beta   90.00
_cell.angle_gamma   90.00
#
_symmetry.space_group_name_H-M   'P 1'
#
loop_
_entity.id
_entity.type
_entity.pdbx_description
1 polymer ?
#
loop_
_entity_poly.entity_id
_entity_poly.type
_entity_poly.pdbx_seq_one_letter_code
_entity_poly.pdbx_strand_id
1 'polypeptide(L)' 'MPQALPTSVEATLELLSSGDYVADTSLATALHLALSLGRPLFLEGEAGVGKTEIAKVLSETLDRRLIR' A
#
# COMPACT_ATOMS: atom_id res chain seq x y z
N MET A 1 8.40 14.01 2.12
CA MET A 1 7.76 14.64 0.93
C MET A 1 6.70 13.64 0.47
N PRO A 2 5.43 14.04 0.31
CA PRO A 2 4.39 13.14 -0.17
C PRO A 2 4.79 12.52 -1.52
N GLN A 3 4.72 11.20 -1.64
CA GLN A 3 4.92 10.53 -2.93
C GLN A 3 3.65 10.63 -3.78
N ALA A 4 3.85 10.75 -5.10
CA ALA A 4 2.75 10.59 -6.05
C ALA A 4 2.23 9.14 -6.02
N LEU A 5 1.02 8.92 -6.55
CA LEU A 5 0.50 7.57 -6.71
C LEU A 5 1.44 6.74 -7.61
N PRO A 6 1.71 5.48 -7.26
CA PRO A 6 2.61 4.64 -8.03
C PRO A 6 2.01 4.30 -9.40
N THR A 7 2.79 4.48 -10.46
CA THR A 7 2.35 4.29 -11.85
C THR A 7 2.63 2.89 -12.40
N SER A 8 3.24 2.01 -11.60
CA SER A 8 3.46 0.60 -11.92
C SER A 8 3.49 -0.28 -10.67
N VAL A 9 3.57 -1.60 -10.85
CA VAL A 9 3.72 -2.57 -9.76
C VAL A 9 5.06 -2.40 -9.06
N GLU A 10 6.14 -2.17 -9.81
CA GLU A 10 7.49 -1.92 -9.28
C GLU A 10 7.53 -0.65 -8.43
N ALA A 11 6.93 0.44 -8.93
CA ALA A 11 6.81 1.67 -8.15
C ALA A 11 5.98 1.48 -6.87
N THR A 12 5.02 0.55 -6.88
CA THR A 12 4.23 0.21 -5.68
C THR A 12 5.07 -0.56 -4.66
N LEU A 13 5.92 -1.49 -5.12
CA LEU A 13 6.89 -2.17 -4.25
C LEU A 13 7.89 -1.19 -3.63
N GLU A 14 8.42 -0.26 -4.43
CA GLU A 14 9.34 0.78 -3.95
C GLU A 14 8.67 1.70 -2.93
N LEU A 15 7.43 2.11 -3.16
CA LEU A 15 6.65 2.92 -2.23
C LEU A 15 6.47 2.20 -0.89
N LEU A 16 6.05 0.93 -0.92
CA LEU A 16 5.86 0.14 0.30
C LEU A 16 7.19 -0.07 1.04
N SER A 17 8.26 -0.40 0.31
CA SER A 17 9.60 -0.57 0.87
C SER A 17 10.12 0.73 1.51
N SER A 18 9.81 1.90 0.93
CA SER A 18 10.21 3.21 1.49
C SER A 18 9.54 3.55 2.81
N GLY A 19 8.43 2.89 3.14
CA GLY A 19 7.78 2.96 4.45
C GLY A 19 7.94 1.67 5.25
N ASP A 20 9.05 0.94 5.07
CA ASP A 20 9.40 -0.26 5.83
C ASP A 20 8.39 -1.41 5.73
N TYR A 21 7.62 -1.49 4.64
CA TYR A 21 6.71 -2.59 4.36
C TYR A 21 7.22 -3.48 3.22
N VAL A 22 7.48 -4.75 3.54
CA VAL A 22 7.85 -5.76 2.55
C VAL A 22 6.60 -6.43 2.00
N ALA A 23 6.30 -6.17 0.72
CA ALA A 23 5.22 -6.81 -0.01
C ALA A 23 5.75 -7.76 -1.08
N ASP A 24 4.93 -8.75 -1.43
CA ASP A 24 5.13 -9.54 -2.63
C ASP A 24 4.52 -8.82 -3.86
N THR A 25 4.81 -9.35 -5.05
CA THR A 25 4.29 -8.81 -6.30
C THR A 25 2.76 -8.90 -6.36
N SER A 26 2.15 -9.91 -5.72
CA SER A 26 0.69 -10.11 -5.78
C SER A 26 -0.05 -8.99 -5.07
N LEU A 27 0.38 -8.63 -3.84
CA LEU A 27 -0.17 -7.53 -3.06
C LEU A 27 0.13 -6.18 -3.73
N ALA A 28 1.35 -5.97 -4.21
CA ALA A 28 1.71 -4.74 -4.92
C ALA A 28 0.85 -4.54 -6.18
N THR A 29 0.53 -5.62 -6.90
CA THR A 29 -0.35 -5.56 -8.08
C THR A 29 -1.78 -5.18 -7.68
N ALA A 30 -2.35 -5.86 -6.68
CA ALA A 30 -3.70 -5.56 -6.21
C ALA A 30 -3.82 -4.10 -5.70
N LEU A 31 -2.83 -3.64 -4.96
CA LEU A 31 -2.77 -2.27 -4.45
C LEU A 31 -2.59 -1.24 -5.58
N HIS A 32 -1.70 -1.49 -6.53
CA HIS A 32 -1.51 -0.62 -7.70
C HIS A 32 -2.82 -0.42 -8.46
N LEU A 33 -3.56 -1.50 -8.71
CA LEU A 33 -4.85 -1.46 -9.40
C LEU A 33 -5.90 -0.71 -8.56
N ALA A 34 -5.98 -0.97 -7.25
CA ALA A 34 -6.92 -0.29 -6.37
C ALA A 34 -6.70 1.23 -6.34
N LEU A 35 -5.43 1.67 -6.23
CA LEU A 35 -5.05 3.08 -6.25
C LEU A 35 -5.32 3.72 -7.62
N SER A 36 -4.95 3.04 -8.71
CA SER A 36 -5.11 3.56 -10.08
C SER A 36 -6.58 3.66 -10.50
N LEU A 37 -7.42 2.73 -10.06
CA LEU A 37 -8.85 2.69 -10.38
C LEU A 37 -9.70 3.48 -9.36
N GLY A 38 -9.12 3.96 -8.26
CA GLY A 38 -9.86 4.59 -7.17
C GLY A 38 -10.89 3.64 -6.54
N ARG A 39 -10.55 2.35 -6.41
CA ARG A 39 -11.45 1.31 -5.88
C ARG A 39 -11.00 0.87 -4.48
N PRO A 40 -11.95 0.57 -3.57
CA PRO A 40 -11.59 0.05 -2.25
C PRO A 40 -10.91 -1.32 -2.37
N LEU A 41 -9.93 -1.55 -1.51
CA LEU A 41 -9.22 -2.83 -1.37
C LEU A 41 -9.47 -3.38 0.04
N PHE A 42 -9.98 -4.62 0.10
CA PHE A 42 -10.11 -5.36 1.35
C PHE A 42 -8.97 -6.38 1.45
N LEU A 43 -8.31 -6.44 2.61
CA LEU A 43 -7.19 -7.35 2.86
C LEU A 43 -7.60 -8.41 3.88
N GLU A 44 -7.58 -9.68 3.46
CA GLU A 44 -7.80 -10.85 4.30
C GLU A 44 -6.49 -11.57 4.61
N GLY A 45 -6.43 -12.29 5.73
CA GLY A 45 -5.26 -13.09 6.12
C GLY A 45 -5.19 -13.33 7.62
N GLU A 46 -4.23 -14.12 8.08
CA GLU A 46 -4.05 -14.43 9.50
C GLU A 46 -3.66 -13.20 10.34
N ALA A 47 -3.89 -13.25 11.65
CA ALA A 47 -3.43 -12.20 12.54
C ALA A 47 -1.90 -12.08 12.48
N GLY A 48 -1.37 -10.86 12.41
CA GLY A 48 0.08 -10.60 12.37
C GLY A 48 0.71 -10.50 10.98
N VAL A 49 -0.02 -10.75 9.88
CA VAL A 49 0.55 -10.68 8.50
C VAL A 49 0.68 -9.27 7.91
N GLY A 50 0.66 -8.22 8.74
CA GLY A 50 0.89 -6.84 8.26
C GLY A 50 -0.35 -6.07 7.74
N LYS A 51 -1.57 -6.63 7.83
CA LYS A 51 -2.82 -5.96 7.36
C LYS A 51 -3.06 -4.56 7.94
N THR A 52 -2.73 -4.34 9.22
CA THR A 52 -2.85 -3.03 9.85
C THR A 52 -1.66 -2.13 9.48
N GLU A 53 -0.51 -2.74 9.25
CA GLU A 53 0.74 -2.01 9.01
C GLU A 53 0.74 -1.38 7.62
N ILE A 54 0.28 -2.10 6.59
CA ILE A 54 0.15 -1.54 5.24
C ILE A 54 -0.74 -0.28 5.21
N ALA A 55 -1.81 -0.25 6.01
CA ALA A 55 -2.67 0.94 6.09
C ALA A 55 -1.94 2.15 6.69
N LYS A 56 -1.06 1.94 7.67
CA LYS A 56 -0.20 3.00 8.22
C LYS A 56 0.83 3.47 7.20
N VAL A 57 1.53 2.53 6.58
CA VAL A 57 2.57 2.81 5.59
C VAL A 57 2.01 3.59 4.41
N LEU A 58 0.84 3.21 3.90
CA LEU A 58 0.16 3.96 2.85
C LEU A 58 -0.27 5.36 3.30
N SER A 59 -0.72 5.50 4.53
CA SER A 59 -1.08 6.82 5.08
C SER A 59 0.13 7.76 5.19
N GLU A 60 1.29 7.24 5.58
CA GLU A 60 2.52 8.02 5.76
C GLU A 60 3.18 8.36 4.42
N THR A 61 3.34 7.36 3.53
CA THR A 61 4.02 7.52 2.22
C THR A 61 3.23 8.40 1.26
N LEU A 62 1.89 8.31 1.30
CA LEU A 62 0.98 9.10 0.43
C LEU A 62 0.44 10.37 1.10
N ASP A 63 0.87 10.68 2.33
CA ASP A 63 0.41 11.83 3.13
C ASP A 63 -1.13 11.91 3.22
N ARG A 64 -1.74 10.81 3.67
CA ARG A 64 -3.19 10.65 3.82
C ARG A 64 -3.56 10.44 5.27
N ARG A 65 -4.75 10.87 5.64
CA ARG A 65 -5.30 10.60 6.97
C ARG A 65 -5.66 9.12 7.08
N LEU A 66 -5.09 8.42 8.07
CA LEU A 66 -5.53 7.10 8.49
C LEU A 66 -6.75 7.22 9.41
N ILE A 67 -7.86 6.57 9.04
CA ILE A 67 -9.08 6.49 9.84
C ILE A 67 -9.10 5.13 10.55
N ARG A 68 -9.37 5.11 11.86
CA ARG A 68 -9.41 3.91 12.71
C ARG A 68 -10.73 3.82 13.46
#